data_AF-A0A4Q3CH71-F1
#
_entry.id   AF-A0A4Q3CH71-F1
#
_cell.length_a   1.000
_cell.length_b   1.000
_cell.length_c   1.000
_cell.angle_alpha   90.00
_cell.angle_beta   90.00
_cell.angle_gamma   90.00
#
_symmetry.space_group_name_H-M   'P 1'
#
loop_
_entity.id
_entity.type
_entity.pdbx_description
1 polymer ?
#
loop_
_entity_poly.entity_id
_entity_poly.type
_entity_poly.pdbx_seq_one_letter_code
_entity_poly.pdbx_strand_id
1 'polypeptide(L)'
;HVTRYIQPGLELISLDPKRSATIIGKETFSSEEMMRDAAIRCATDMGLANQTGCSSARVVLVESGTDDEGVAKLRGFGEMIFAALHTLPTCISTPTKRFDPELRAEIQALRSTPDFYDVIGCRGDEGGVIVSKLDEVVDFYPSLSGRVINLVPLDDVRDAARFVNGYTQTIGIYPEKLKLELRDELPLYGAQRFVTLGYAMTSNPGLPQDAIEPLRRMVKWIVDEHCPVETCPPMWKYEMAEVA
;
A
#
# COMPACT_ATOMS: atom_id res chain seq x y z
N HIS A 1 -25.52 11.75 3.64
CA HIS A 1 -25.52 13.24 3.62
C HIS A 1 -25.05 13.81 2.27
N VAL A 2 -24.02 13.24 1.61
CA VAL A 2 -23.59 13.67 0.25
C VAL A 2 -24.44 13.09 -0.89
N THR A 3 -24.98 11.88 -0.70
CA THR A 3 -25.76 11.13 -1.72
C THR A 3 -26.97 11.87 -2.28
N ARG A 4 -27.59 12.77 -1.50
CA ARG A 4 -28.75 13.58 -1.95
C ARG A 4 -28.41 14.56 -3.07
N TYR A 5 -27.14 14.93 -3.22
CA TYR A 5 -26.66 15.86 -4.23
C TYR A 5 -26.19 15.18 -5.51
N ILE A 6 -26.03 13.86 -5.49
CA ILE A 6 -25.67 13.07 -6.66
C ILE A 6 -26.93 13.00 -7.54
N GLN A 7 -26.86 13.61 -8.71
CA GLN A 7 -27.94 13.74 -9.70
C GLN A 7 -27.31 13.63 -11.10
N PRO A 8 -28.09 13.45 -12.18
CA PRO A 8 -27.55 13.49 -13.54
C PRO A 8 -26.69 14.74 -13.77
N GLY A 9 -25.42 14.55 -14.12
CA GLY A 9 -24.45 15.63 -14.32
C GLY A 9 -23.64 16.03 -13.08
N LEU A 10 -23.90 15.45 -11.90
CA LEU A 10 -23.10 15.62 -10.68
C LEU A 10 -22.61 14.26 -10.17
N GLU A 11 -21.32 14.00 -10.36
CA GLU A 11 -20.65 12.78 -9.94
C GLU A 11 -19.80 13.01 -8.67
N LEU A 12 -19.80 12.04 -7.76
CA LEU A 12 -18.87 11.99 -6.64
C LEU A 12 -17.66 11.12 -6.99
N ILE A 13 -16.47 11.73 -6.98
CA ILE A 13 -15.19 11.03 -7.12
C ILE A 13 -14.49 11.06 -5.76
N SER A 14 -14.46 9.92 -5.08
CA SER A 14 -13.82 9.77 -3.77
C SER A 14 -12.33 9.46 -3.90
N LEU A 15 -11.48 10.35 -3.40
CA LEU A 15 -10.04 10.14 -3.24
C LEU A 15 -9.68 9.96 -1.75
N ASP A 16 -10.56 9.25 -1.03
CA ASP A 16 -10.50 9.03 0.42
C ASP A 16 -9.10 8.62 0.92
N PRO A 17 -8.78 8.79 2.22
CA PRO A 17 -7.52 8.28 2.75
C PRO A 17 -7.43 6.77 2.54
N LYS A 18 -6.66 6.39 1.52
CA LYS A 18 -6.28 5.02 1.27
C LYS A 18 -5.02 4.68 2.05
N ARG A 19 -4.86 3.39 2.33
CA ARG A 19 -3.72 2.84 3.06
C ARG A 19 -2.79 2.14 2.07
N SER A 20 -1.53 2.11 2.43
CA SER A 20 -0.49 1.45 1.64
C SER A 20 0.25 0.45 2.50
N ALA A 21 0.67 -0.63 1.86
CA ALA A 21 1.37 -1.73 2.48
C ALA A 21 2.64 -2.07 1.70
N THR A 22 3.49 -2.87 2.31
CA THR A 22 4.63 -3.50 1.65
C THR A 22 4.49 -5.01 1.79
N ILE A 23 4.86 -5.75 0.75
CA ILE A 23 4.96 -7.22 0.78
C ILE A 23 6.39 -7.62 0.45
N ILE A 24 6.99 -8.46 1.29
CA ILE A 24 8.37 -8.93 1.18
C ILE A 24 8.38 -10.46 1.16
N GLY A 25 8.81 -11.05 0.05
CA GLY A 25 8.92 -12.50 -0.09
C GLY A 25 10.17 -13.08 0.57
N LYS A 26 10.15 -14.39 0.83
CA LYS A 26 11.20 -15.13 1.57
C LYS A 26 12.61 -15.01 0.99
N GLU A 27 12.72 -14.77 -0.32
CA GLU A 27 14.01 -14.67 -1.00
C GLU A 27 14.84 -13.47 -0.57
N THR A 28 14.19 -12.46 0.04
CA THR A 28 14.87 -11.34 0.68
C THR A 28 15.91 -11.81 1.69
N PHE A 29 15.66 -12.94 2.34
CA PHE A 29 16.53 -13.53 3.36
C PHE A 29 17.57 -14.51 2.81
N SER A 30 17.67 -14.65 1.48
CA SER A 30 18.65 -15.55 0.85
C SER A 30 20.09 -15.00 0.93
N SER A 31 20.25 -13.69 1.13
CA SER A 31 21.55 -13.05 1.34
C SER A 31 21.43 -11.75 2.13
N GLU A 32 22.49 -11.36 2.82
CA GLU A 32 22.54 -10.09 3.54
C GLU A 32 22.46 -8.88 2.59
N GLU A 33 22.97 -9.01 1.36
CA GLU A 33 22.87 -7.97 0.34
C GLU A 33 21.42 -7.66 -0.02
N MET A 34 20.61 -8.70 -0.26
CA MET A 34 19.18 -8.54 -0.53
C MET A 34 18.42 -7.97 0.66
N MET A 35 18.74 -8.40 1.88
CA MET A 35 18.16 -7.81 3.09
C MET A 35 18.50 -6.31 3.21
N ARG A 36 19.75 -5.90 2.96
CA ARG A 36 20.15 -4.49 3.00
C ARG A 36 19.46 -3.65 1.91
N ASP A 37 19.37 -4.17 0.69
CA ASP A 37 18.66 -3.51 -0.42
C ASP A 37 17.16 -3.38 -0.13
N ALA A 38 16.50 -4.43 0.36
CA ALA A 38 15.11 -4.36 0.78
C ALA A 38 14.90 -3.39 1.95
N ALA A 39 15.82 -3.36 2.92
CA ALA A 39 15.73 -2.49 4.09
C ALA A 39 15.78 -1.00 3.72
N ILE A 40 16.71 -0.57 2.86
CA ILE A 40 16.78 0.83 2.43
C ILE A 40 15.57 1.24 1.58
N ARG A 41 15.05 0.33 0.75
CA ARG A 41 13.84 0.57 -0.04
C ARG A 41 12.59 0.66 0.84
N CYS A 42 12.44 -0.24 1.80
CA CYS A 42 11.36 -0.21 2.78
C CYS A 42 11.42 1.07 3.64
N ALA A 43 12.61 1.42 4.13
CA ALA A 43 12.85 2.67 4.85
C ALA A 43 12.45 3.90 4.02
N THR A 44 12.73 3.88 2.71
CA THR A 44 12.31 4.96 1.79
C THR A 44 10.79 5.04 1.68
N ASP A 45 10.09 3.93 1.45
CA ASP A 45 8.62 3.92 1.29
C ASP A 45 7.88 4.28 2.58
N MET A 46 8.41 3.96 3.76
CA MET A 46 7.85 4.43 5.04
C MET A 46 8.25 5.87 5.38
N GLY A 47 9.45 6.29 5.00
CA GLY A 47 10.08 7.52 5.49
C GLY A 47 9.81 8.74 4.63
N LEU A 48 9.52 8.57 3.34
CA LEU A 48 9.34 9.68 2.40
C LEU A 48 8.23 10.61 2.86
N ALA A 49 8.50 11.91 2.82
CA ALA A 49 7.59 12.95 3.32
C ALA A 49 7.13 12.70 4.77
N ASN A 50 7.98 12.07 5.58
CA ASN A 50 7.73 11.73 6.98
C ASN A 50 6.43 10.92 7.18
N GLN A 51 6.10 10.05 6.23
CA GLN A 51 4.92 9.17 6.26
C GLN A 51 3.57 9.92 6.19
N THR A 52 3.55 11.13 5.65
CA THR A 52 2.32 11.95 5.52
C THR A 52 1.53 11.65 4.23
N GLY A 53 2.10 10.88 3.31
CA GLY A 53 1.46 10.51 2.04
C GLY A 53 0.49 9.33 2.19
N CYS A 54 -0.53 9.28 1.33
CA CYS A 54 -1.40 8.09 1.20
C CYS A 54 -0.62 6.85 0.72
N SER A 55 0.41 7.06 -0.12
CA SER A 55 1.27 5.99 -0.63
C SER A 55 2.29 5.47 0.38
N SER A 56 2.43 6.11 1.56
CA SER A 56 3.42 5.68 2.56
C SER A 56 3.00 4.36 3.21
N ALA A 57 3.90 3.39 3.21
CA ALA A 57 3.66 2.09 3.82
C ALA A 57 3.52 2.23 5.35
N ARG A 58 2.51 1.55 5.92
CA ARG A 58 2.30 1.47 7.38
C ARG A 58 2.47 0.04 7.89
N VAL A 59 2.07 -0.93 7.08
CA VAL A 59 2.21 -2.36 7.36
C VAL A 59 3.15 -2.96 6.34
N VAL A 60 4.05 -3.83 6.82
CA VAL A 60 5.02 -4.54 6.01
C VAL A 60 4.83 -6.03 6.29
N LEU A 61 4.23 -6.73 5.33
CA LEU A 61 3.89 -8.15 5.38
C LEU A 61 5.08 -8.95 4.85
N VAL A 62 5.64 -9.85 5.64
CA VAL A 62 6.93 -10.47 5.35
C VAL A 62 6.83 -11.97 5.45
N GLU A 63 7.16 -12.69 4.37
CA GLU A 63 7.24 -14.14 4.34
C GLU A 63 8.54 -14.61 5.05
N SER A 64 8.59 -14.41 6.37
CA SER A 64 9.71 -14.79 7.24
C SER A 64 9.48 -16.11 7.99
N GLY A 65 8.22 -16.53 8.13
CA GLY A 65 7.78 -17.58 9.05
C GLY A 65 7.27 -17.01 10.38
N THR A 66 6.24 -17.65 10.95
CA THR A 66 5.63 -17.32 12.25
C THR A 66 6.24 -18.08 13.42
N ASP A 67 7.20 -18.97 13.16
CA ASP A 67 7.98 -19.65 14.18
C ASP A 67 9.07 -18.75 14.79
N ASP A 68 9.72 -19.22 15.86
CA ASP A 68 10.74 -18.45 16.58
C ASP A 68 11.91 -18.03 15.67
N GLU A 69 12.29 -18.85 14.68
CA GLU A 69 13.34 -18.51 13.72
C GLU A 69 12.89 -17.39 12.78
N GLY A 70 11.69 -17.49 12.23
CA GLY A 70 11.10 -16.50 11.34
C GLY A 70 10.89 -15.16 12.03
N VAL A 71 10.42 -15.16 13.27
CA VAL A 71 10.29 -13.95 14.11
C VAL A 71 11.65 -13.33 14.40
N ALA A 72 12.67 -14.13 14.74
CA ALA A 72 14.03 -13.62 14.96
C ALA A 72 14.63 -13.00 13.69
N LYS A 73 14.41 -13.63 12.53
CA LYS A 73 14.82 -13.14 11.21
C LYS A 73 14.12 -11.83 10.85
N LEU A 74 12.81 -11.73 11.11
CA LEU A 74 12.03 -10.52 10.92
C LEU A 74 12.51 -9.38 11.83
N ARG A 75 12.83 -9.68 13.09
CA ARG A 75 13.38 -8.71 14.05
C ARG A 75 14.72 -8.14 13.56
N GLY A 76 15.63 -9.00 13.10
CA GLY A 76 16.91 -8.57 12.53
C GLY A 76 16.74 -7.69 11.28
N PHE A 77 15.77 -8.03 10.43
CA PHE A 77 15.42 -7.19 9.28
C PHE A 77 14.81 -5.84 9.70
N GLY A 78 13.99 -5.81 10.75
CA GLY A 78 13.48 -4.58 11.35
C GLY A 78 14.60 -3.65 11.87
N GLU A 79 15.66 -4.21 12.44
CA GLU A 79 16.84 -3.43 12.86
C GLU A 79 17.56 -2.81 11.64
N MET A 80 17.67 -3.55 10.53
CA MET A 80 18.24 -3.03 9.29
C MET A 80 17.39 -1.90 8.69
N ILE A 81 16.06 -2.04 8.68
CA ILE A 81 15.14 -0.97 8.23
C ILE A 81 15.31 0.27 9.10
N PHE A 82 15.32 0.11 10.42
CA PHE A 82 15.48 1.22 11.35
C PHE A 82 16.83 1.93 11.15
N ALA A 83 17.92 1.18 10.99
CA ALA A 83 19.22 1.75 10.68
C ALA A 83 19.22 2.52 9.34
N ALA A 84 18.60 1.95 8.29
CA ALA A 84 18.48 2.57 6.98
C ALA A 84 17.62 3.83 6.98
N LEU A 85 16.57 3.89 7.82
CA LEU A 85 15.74 5.09 7.98
C LEU A 85 16.58 6.31 8.42
N HIS A 86 17.60 6.08 9.24
CA HIS A 86 18.52 7.12 9.71
C HIS A 86 19.59 7.54 8.70
N THR A 87 19.78 6.77 7.62
CA THR A 87 20.73 7.12 6.55
C THR A 87 20.05 7.85 5.39
N LEU A 88 18.71 7.95 5.38
CA LEU A 88 17.99 8.66 4.33
C LEU A 88 18.39 10.14 4.27
N PRO A 89 18.52 10.72 3.06
CA PRO A 89 18.76 12.15 2.91
C PRO A 89 17.65 12.98 3.57
N THR A 90 18.01 14.11 4.17
CA THR A 90 17.05 15.00 4.86
C THR A 90 16.00 15.61 3.92
N CYS A 91 16.26 15.68 2.62
CA CYS A 91 15.27 16.06 1.63
C CYS A 91 14.22 14.98 1.36
N ILE A 92 14.49 13.73 1.74
CA ILE A 92 13.56 12.59 1.61
C ILE A 92 12.78 12.41 2.91
N SER A 93 13.48 12.38 4.05
CA SER A 93 12.90 12.06 5.36
C SER A 93 13.65 12.74 6.51
N THR A 94 12.93 13.17 7.53
CA THR A 94 13.46 13.75 8.77
C THR A 94 12.64 13.31 9.98
N PRO A 95 13.22 13.32 11.20
CA PRO A 95 12.45 13.22 12.43
C PRO A 95 11.25 14.15 12.47
N THR A 96 10.12 13.64 12.95
CA THR A 96 8.93 14.45 13.09
C THR A 96 9.17 15.51 14.14
N LYS A 97 8.74 16.75 13.89
CA LYS A 97 8.85 17.81 14.90
C LYS A 97 7.96 17.58 16.13
N ARG A 98 6.86 16.86 15.93
CA ARG A 98 5.90 16.50 16.96
C ARG A 98 5.35 15.12 16.64
N PHE A 99 5.70 14.16 17.47
CA PHE A 99 5.12 12.83 17.41
C PHE A 99 3.75 12.81 18.10
N ASP A 100 2.84 12.00 17.59
CA ASP A 100 1.48 11.89 18.13
C ASP A 100 1.52 11.24 19.54
N PRO A 101 1.05 11.93 20.61
CA PRO A 101 1.02 11.39 21.96
C PRO A 101 0.17 10.13 22.12
N GLU A 102 -0.94 9.99 21.39
CA GLU A 102 -1.80 8.81 21.45
C GLU A 102 -1.07 7.61 20.85
N LEU A 103 -0.49 7.78 19.66
CA LEU A 103 0.35 6.75 19.03
C LEU A 103 1.54 6.38 19.92
N ARG A 104 2.15 7.34 20.61
CA ARG A 104 3.25 7.08 21.56
C ARG A 104 2.79 6.20 22.71
N ALA A 105 1.60 6.44 23.26
CA ALA A 105 1.04 5.64 24.34
C ALA A 105 0.77 4.20 23.89
N GLU A 106 0.20 4.02 22.70
CA GLU A 106 -0.03 2.70 22.09
C GLU A 106 1.29 1.92 21.91
N ILE A 107 2.32 2.56 21.32
CA ILE A 107 3.64 1.93 21.15
C ILE A 107 4.28 1.59 22.50
N GLN A 108 4.10 2.43 23.51
CA GLN A 108 4.61 2.16 24.86
C GLN A 108 3.89 0.98 25.50
N ALA A 109 2.59 0.79 25.27
CA ALA A 109 1.84 -0.37 25.74
C ALA A 109 2.36 -1.68 25.13
N LEU A 110 2.71 -1.69 23.83
CA LEU A 110 3.31 -2.87 23.19
C LEU A 110 4.62 -3.33 23.86
N ARG A 111 5.40 -2.39 24.41
CA ARG A 111 6.64 -2.72 25.15
C ARG A 111 6.38 -3.49 26.45
N SER A 112 5.16 -3.43 26.98
CA SER A 112 4.73 -4.18 28.16
C SER A 112 4.27 -5.62 27.84
N THR A 113 4.20 -5.98 26.56
CA THR A 113 3.80 -7.31 26.08
C THR A 113 4.88 -7.93 25.17
N PRO A 114 6.09 -8.20 25.70
CA PRO A 114 7.22 -8.68 24.89
C PRO A 114 6.99 -10.08 24.29
N ASP A 115 6.02 -10.83 24.80
CA ASP A 115 5.66 -12.14 24.25
C ASP A 115 4.97 -12.03 22.88
N PHE A 116 4.41 -10.87 22.54
CA PHE A 116 3.66 -10.64 21.30
C PHE A 116 4.34 -9.65 20.35
N TYR A 117 5.13 -8.71 20.87
CA TYR A 117 5.72 -7.64 20.06
C TYR A 117 7.15 -7.30 20.49
N ASP A 118 7.98 -6.96 19.52
CA ASP A 118 9.23 -6.23 19.74
C ASP A 118 9.13 -4.81 19.16
N VAL A 119 9.68 -3.82 19.84
CA VAL A 119 9.68 -2.42 19.38
C VAL A 119 11.10 -1.87 19.27
N ILE A 120 11.51 -1.56 18.05
CA ILE A 120 12.80 -0.99 17.67
C ILE A 120 12.59 0.52 17.44
N GLY A 121 13.37 1.37 18.11
CA GLY A 121 13.19 2.83 18.04
C GLY A 121 11.99 3.34 18.85
N CYS A 122 11.32 4.38 18.36
CA CYS A 122 10.15 5.03 18.98
C CYS A 122 10.37 5.53 20.43
N ARG A 123 11.58 5.88 20.83
CA ARG A 123 11.90 6.45 22.16
C ARG A 123 11.74 7.97 22.20
N GLY A 124 11.89 8.63 21.07
CA GLY A 124 11.65 10.05 20.83
C GLY A 124 10.86 10.23 19.55
N ASP A 125 11.31 11.13 18.68
CA ASP A 125 10.65 11.46 17.40
C ASP A 125 11.35 10.84 16.18
N GLU A 126 12.21 9.86 16.44
CA GLU A 126 13.12 9.23 15.49
C GLU A 126 12.45 8.20 14.58
N GLY A 127 11.15 7.92 14.77
CA GLY A 127 10.44 6.84 14.10
C GLY A 127 10.80 5.48 14.68
N GLY A 128 10.39 4.40 14.01
CA GLY A 128 10.73 3.06 14.48
C GLY A 128 9.96 1.94 13.77
N VAL A 129 10.14 0.74 14.30
CA VAL A 129 9.62 -0.50 13.74
C VAL A 129 9.00 -1.31 14.86
N ILE A 130 7.74 -1.71 14.67
CA ILE A 130 7.02 -2.64 15.53
C ILE A 130 7.07 -4.00 14.84
N VAL A 131 7.57 -5.02 15.50
CA VAL A 131 7.64 -6.40 14.99
C VAL A 131 6.57 -7.22 15.70
N SER A 132 5.55 -7.66 14.98
CA SER A 132 4.60 -8.66 15.48
C SER A 132 5.28 -10.03 15.54
N LYS A 133 4.96 -10.82 16.57
CA LYS A 133 5.40 -12.22 16.70
C LYS A 133 4.37 -13.23 16.19
N LEU A 134 3.17 -12.73 15.87
CA LEU A 134 2.07 -13.45 15.23
C LEU A 134 1.78 -12.83 13.86
N ASP A 135 1.01 -13.52 13.03
CA ASP A 135 0.61 -13.09 11.69
C ASP A 135 -0.48 -12.00 11.70
N GLU A 136 -0.50 -11.14 12.71
CA GLU A 136 -1.49 -10.10 12.92
C GLU A 136 -0.86 -8.70 12.93
N VAL A 137 -1.56 -7.75 12.34
CA VAL A 137 -1.24 -6.32 12.45
C VAL A 137 -1.65 -5.79 13.83
N VAL A 138 -0.98 -4.76 14.31
CA VAL A 138 -1.45 -4.02 15.49
C VAL A 138 -2.80 -3.34 15.21
N ASP A 139 -3.72 -3.32 16.18
CA ASP A 139 -5.07 -2.78 16.00
C ASP A 139 -5.10 -1.31 15.55
N PHE A 140 -4.12 -0.53 16.01
CA PHE A 140 -3.95 0.87 15.67
C PHE A 140 -3.08 1.11 14.42
N TYR A 141 -2.82 0.08 13.61
CA TYR A 141 -2.02 0.22 12.38
C TYR A 141 -2.47 1.37 11.44
N PRO A 142 -3.77 1.76 11.36
CA PRO A 142 -4.19 2.88 10.53
C PRO A 142 -3.64 4.22 10.98
N SER A 143 -3.36 4.36 12.27
CA SER A 143 -2.87 5.58 12.92
C SER A 143 -1.35 5.68 12.87
N LEU A 144 -0.64 4.64 12.38
CA LEU A 144 0.81 4.67 12.22
C LEU A 144 1.21 5.86 11.35
N SER A 145 2.09 6.67 11.91
CA SER A 145 2.61 7.90 11.33
C SER A 145 3.98 8.20 11.94
N GLY A 146 4.63 9.25 11.45
CA GLY A 146 5.90 9.70 11.99
C GLY A 146 7.06 8.73 11.78
N ARG A 147 7.02 8.01 10.64
CA ARG A 147 8.03 7.03 10.22
C ARG A 147 8.02 5.82 11.14
N VAL A 148 6.82 5.30 11.43
CA VAL A 148 6.61 4.06 12.17
C VAL A 148 5.89 3.05 11.30
N ILE A 149 6.42 1.83 11.23
CA ILE A 149 5.80 0.71 10.53
C ILE A 149 5.59 -0.47 11.46
N ASN A 150 4.65 -1.34 11.09
CA ASN A 150 4.48 -2.65 11.69
C ASN A 150 4.90 -3.75 10.70
N LEU A 151 5.93 -4.52 11.07
CA LEU A 151 6.34 -5.75 10.41
C LEU A 151 5.49 -6.92 10.93
N VAL A 152 4.92 -7.70 10.01
CA VAL A 152 4.09 -8.86 10.31
C VAL A 152 4.67 -10.10 9.62
N PRO A 153 5.03 -11.16 10.38
CA PRO A 153 5.50 -12.42 9.82
C PRO A 153 4.34 -13.15 9.15
N LEU A 154 4.61 -13.76 8.00
CA LEU A 154 3.72 -14.66 7.27
C LEU A 154 4.45 -15.96 6.95
N ASP A 155 3.71 -17.07 6.92
CA ASP A 155 4.24 -18.36 6.46
C ASP A 155 4.15 -18.49 4.93
N ASP A 156 3.07 -18.01 4.30
CA ASP A 156 2.95 -17.84 2.85
C ASP A 156 2.66 -16.38 2.53
N VAL A 157 3.36 -15.85 1.52
CA VAL A 157 3.15 -14.48 1.02
C VAL A 157 1.73 -14.23 0.51
N ARG A 158 1.01 -15.28 0.06
CA ARG A 158 -0.40 -15.20 -0.36
C ARG A 158 -1.33 -14.80 0.77
N ASP A 159 -0.97 -15.09 2.02
CA ASP A 159 -1.75 -14.69 3.19
C ASP A 159 -1.82 -13.16 3.36
N ALA A 160 -1.00 -12.42 2.62
CA ALA A 160 -1.10 -10.96 2.51
C ALA A 160 -2.47 -10.51 1.99
N ALA A 161 -3.18 -11.33 1.21
CA ALA A 161 -4.53 -11.03 0.71
C ALA A 161 -5.52 -10.68 1.83
N ARG A 162 -5.34 -11.25 3.04
CA ARG A 162 -6.17 -10.96 4.23
C ARG A 162 -6.13 -9.50 4.66
N PHE A 163 -5.08 -8.78 4.29
CA PHE A 163 -4.84 -7.37 4.62
C PHE A 163 -5.13 -6.40 3.47
N VAL A 164 -5.56 -6.93 2.31
CA VAL A 164 -5.87 -6.15 1.12
C VAL A 164 -7.37 -6.00 0.98
N ASN A 165 -7.83 -4.76 0.78
CA ASN A 165 -9.22 -4.45 0.49
C ASN A 165 -9.31 -3.23 -0.44
N GLY A 166 -10.52 -2.76 -0.76
CA GLY A 166 -10.73 -1.57 -1.60
C GLY A 166 -10.19 -0.24 -1.02
N TYR A 167 -9.62 -0.24 0.20
CA TYR A 167 -8.88 0.88 0.77
C TYR A 167 -7.35 0.74 0.61
N THR A 168 -6.85 -0.33 -0.02
CA THR A 168 -5.42 -0.59 -0.23
C THR A 168 -4.96 -0.04 -1.57
N GLN A 169 -4.25 1.09 -1.54
CA GLN A 169 -3.93 1.86 -2.75
C GLN A 169 -2.58 1.49 -3.36
N THR A 170 -1.48 1.67 -2.63
CA THR A 170 -0.14 1.30 -3.11
C THR A 170 0.40 0.13 -2.33
N ILE A 171 0.92 -0.87 -3.04
CA ILE A 171 1.62 -2.03 -2.46
C ILE A 171 3.04 -2.07 -3.04
N GLY A 172 4.02 -1.74 -2.21
CA GLY A 172 5.44 -1.92 -2.54
C GLY A 172 5.81 -3.41 -2.42
N ILE A 173 6.39 -4.00 -3.46
CA ILE A 173 6.68 -5.44 -3.50
C ILE A 173 8.18 -5.67 -3.69
N TYR A 174 8.72 -6.63 -2.93
CA TYR A 174 10.09 -7.11 -3.06
C TYR A 174 10.16 -8.63 -2.80
N PRO A 175 10.99 -9.41 -3.54
CA PRO A 175 11.72 -9.00 -4.73
C PRO A 175 10.79 -8.75 -5.92
N GLU A 176 11.31 -8.13 -6.98
CA GLU A 176 10.54 -7.66 -8.14
C GLU A 176 9.67 -8.75 -8.79
N LYS A 177 10.19 -9.99 -8.87
CA LYS A 177 9.50 -11.11 -9.51
C LYS A 177 8.19 -11.51 -8.82
N LEU A 178 8.08 -11.26 -7.51
CA LEU A 178 6.89 -11.58 -6.73
C LEU A 178 5.65 -10.81 -7.23
N LYS A 179 5.85 -9.67 -7.91
CA LYS A 179 4.75 -8.95 -8.55
C LYS A 179 4.01 -9.77 -9.60
N LEU A 180 4.69 -10.68 -10.30
CA LEU A 180 4.03 -11.54 -11.29
C LEU A 180 3.10 -12.55 -10.64
N GLU A 181 3.42 -13.01 -9.44
CA GLU A 181 2.62 -13.98 -8.70
C GLU A 181 1.40 -13.31 -8.07
N LEU A 182 1.58 -12.10 -7.51
CA LEU A 182 0.52 -11.42 -6.75
C LEU A 182 -0.43 -10.59 -7.61
N ARG A 183 -0.04 -10.16 -8.81
CA ARG A 183 -0.83 -9.23 -9.65
C ARG A 183 -2.12 -9.83 -10.18
N ASP A 184 -2.25 -11.15 -10.24
CA ASP A 184 -3.46 -11.80 -10.76
C ASP A 184 -4.48 -12.04 -9.63
N GLU A 185 -4.01 -12.14 -8.38
CA GLU A 185 -4.83 -12.45 -7.21
C GLU A 185 -5.22 -11.20 -6.40
N LEU A 186 -4.25 -10.37 -6.00
CA LEU A 186 -4.52 -9.24 -5.10
C LEU A 186 -5.50 -8.19 -5.64
N PRO A 187 -5.63 -7.93 -6.97
CA PRO A 187 -6.69 -7.05 -7.47
C PRO A 187 -8.10 -7.58 -7.22
N LEU A 188 -8.29 -8.90 -7.10
CA LEU A 188 -9.59 -9.49 -6.76
C LEU A 188 -10.04 -9.09 -5.34
N TYR A 189 -9.07 -8.80 -4.46
CA TYR A 189 -9.30 -8.29 -3.12
C TYR A 189 -9.34 -6.75 -3.07
N GLY A 190 -9.02 -6.05 -4.17
CA GLY A 190 -9.12 -4.60 -4.27
C GLY A 190 -7.79 -3.84 -4.24
N ALA A 191 -6.64 -4.51 -4.36
CA ALA A 191 -5.36 -3.83 -4.59
C ALA A 191 -5.41 -2.95 -5.85
N GLN A 192 -4.96 -1.70 -5.74
CA GLN A 192 -5.12 -0.71 -6.82
C GLN A 192 -3.82 -0.43 -7.58
N ARG A 193 -2.66 -0.56 -6.93
CA ARG A 193 -1.35 -0.28 -7.53
C ARG A 193 -0.26 -1.14 -6.90
N PHE A 194 0.47 -1.86 -7.75
CA PHE A 194 1.73 -2.51 -7.39
C PHE A 194 2.91 -1.67 -7.84
N VAL A 195 3.95 -1.60 -7.02
CA VAL A 195 5.15 -0.82 -7.31
C VAL A 195 6.38 -1.54 -6.80
N THR A 196 7.52 -1.31 -7.45
CA THR A 196 8.82 -1.74 -6.91
C THR A 196 9.05 -1.09 -5.55
N LEU A 197 9.47 -1.86 -4.56
CA LEU A 197 9.77 -1.33 -3.22
C LEU A 197 10.78 -0.17 -3.31
N GLY A 198 10.51 0.92 -2.58
CA GLY A 198 11.29 2.17 -2.56
C GLY A 198 10.81 3.22 -3.56
N TYR A 199 9.79 2.91 -4.37
CA TYR A 199 9.23 3.77 -5.40
C TYR A 199 7.76 4.13 -5.13
N ALA A 200 7.21 3.86 -3.94
CA ALA A 200 5.78 4.04 -3.66
C ALA A 200 5.28 5.47 -3.89
N MET A 201 6.11 6.47 -3.60
CA MET A 201 5.76 7.88 -3.82
C MET A 201 6.22 8.43 -5.18
N THR A 202 6.82 7.61 -6.05
CA THR A 202 7.04 8.02 -7.44
C THR A 202 5.73 7.88 -8.21
N SER A 203 5.01 8.98 -8.40
CA SER A 203 3.75 8.99 -9.15
C SER A 203 4.00 9.24 -10.64
N ASN A 204 3.45 8.39 -11.50
CA ASN A 204 3.33 8.69 -12.93
C ASN A 204 1.94 9.30 -13.18
N PRO A 205 1.83 10.60 -13.53
CA PRO A 205 0.54 11.27 -13.70
C PRO A 205 -0.27 10.75 -14.90
N GLY A 206 0.35 9.97 -15.80
CA GLY A 206 -0.34 9.33 -16.92
C GLY A 206 -1.00 7.99 -16.58
N LEU A 207 -0.79 7.45 -15.38
CA LEU A 207 -1.41 6.19 -14.96
C LEU A 207 -2.73 6.40 -14.22
N PRO A 208 -3.62 5.39 -14.22
CA PRO A 208 -4.76 5.36 -13.32
C PRO A 208 -4.34 5.59 -11.86
N GLN A 209 -5.18 6.30 -11.11
CA GLN A 209 -5.01 6.53 -9.68
C GLN A 209 -6.21 5.90 -8.98
N ASP A 210 -5.95 5.20 -7.88
CA ASP A 210 -6.98 4.62 -7.01
C ASP A 210 -7.99 3.74 -7.77
N ALA A 211 -7.48 2.96 -8.75
CA ALA A 211 -8.22 2.10 -9.67
C ALA A 211 -9.23 2.82 -10.60
N ILE A 212 -9.05 4.12 -10.83
CA ILE A 212 -9.86 4.92 -11.76
C ILE A 212 -8.96 5.74 -12.69
N GLU A 213 -9.50 6.22 -13.81
CA GLU A 213 -8.91 7.32 -14.59
C GLU A 213 -9.54 8.64 -14.12
N PRO A 214 -8.93 9.38 -13.16
CA PRO A 214 -9.63 10.50 -12.51
C PRO A 214 -9.99 11.59 -13.49
N LEU A 215 -9.08 11.92 -14.42
CA LEU A 215 -9.32 12.94 -15.44
C LEU A 215 -10.52 12.62 -16.32
N ARG A 216 -10.72 11.34 -16.68
CA ARG A 216 -11.88 10.93 -17.50
C ARG A 216 -13.20 11.05 -16.75
N ARG A 217 -13.18 10.91 -15.42
CA ARG A 217 -14.35 11.11 -14.54
C ARG A 217 -14.59 12.58 -14.19
N MET A 218 -13.55 13.41 -14.18
CA MET A 218 -13.64 14.84 -13.87
C MET A 218 -14.19 15.69 -15.03
N VAL A 219 -14.31 15.13 -16.24
CA VAL A 219 -14.80 15.83 -17.43
C VAL A 219 -16.11 15.25 -17.92
N LYS A 220 -16.90 16.08 -18.62
CA LYS A 220 -18.06 15.63 -19.38
C LYS A 220 -17.65 15.38 -20.83
N TRP A 221 -17.77 14.14 -21.28
CA TRP A 221 -17.56 13.78 -22.68
C TRP A 221 -18.79 14.15 -23.51
N ILE A 222 -18.57 14.85 -24.62
CA ILE A 222 -19.60 15.17 -25.62
C ILE A 222 -19.19 14.46 -26.91
N VAL A 223 -20.11 13.67 -27.45
CA VAL A 223 -19.91 12.94 -28.70
C VAL A 223 -20.80 13.58 -29.76
N ASP A 224 -20.18 13.96 -30.87
CA ASP A 224 -20.86 14.39 -32.09
C ASP A 224 -20.56 13.33 -33.15
N GLU A 225 -21.60 12.64 -33.61
CA GLU A 225 -21.49 11.45 -34.45
C GLU A 225 -22.19 11.65 -35.79
N HIS A 226 -21.54 11.18 -36.85
CA HIS A 226 -22.13 11.04 -38.17
C HIS A 226 -22.28 9.56 -38.52
N CYS A 227 -23.51 9.10 -38.75
CA CYS A 227 -23.77 7.73 -39.16
C CYS A 227 -23.57 7.58 -40.69
N PRO A 228 -22.54 6.84 -41.14
CA PRO A 228 -22.35 6.57 -42.57
C PRO A 228 -23.45 5.64 -43.07
N VAL A 229 -24.35 6.15 -43.92
CA VAL A 229 -25.55 5.43 -44.37
C VAL A 229 -25.19 4.18 -45.19
N GLU A 230 -24.01 4.16 -45.80
CA GLU A 230 -23.50 3.07 -46.63
C GLU A 230 -23.09 1.84 -45.82
N THR A 231 -22.63 2.02 -44.58
CA THR A 231 -22.14 0.94 -43.71
C THR A 231 -22.97 0.77 -42.44
N CYS A 232 -23.81 1.75 -42.10
CA CYS A 232 -24.79 1.71 -41.02
C CYS A 232 -26.13 2.25 -41.55
N PRO A 233 -26.91 1.42 -42.28
CA PRO A 233 -28.22 1.82 -42.77
C PRO A 233 -29.11 2.26 -41.60
N PRO A 234 -29.94 3.29 -41.80
CA PRO A 234 -30.80 3.77 -40.73
C PRO A 234 -31.80 2.70 -40.28
N MET A 235 -32.05 2.64 -38.97
CA MET A 235 -32.79 1.55 -38.33
C MET A 235 -34.20 1.32 -38.93
N TRP A 236 -34.85 2.36 -39.46
CA TRP A 236 -36.18 2.24 -40.10
C TRP A 236 -36.17 1.58 -41.48
N LYS A 237 -34.98 1.25 -42.03
CA LYS A 237 -34.82 0.50 -43.28
C LYS A 237 -34.59 -0.99 -43.05
N TYR A 238 -34.45 -1.46 -41.81
CA TYR A 238 -34.51 -2.89 -41.54
C TYR A 238 -35.97 -3.32 -41.72
N GLU A 239 -36.27 -4.02 -42.81
CA GLU A 239 -37.54 -4.72 -42.94
C GLU A 239 -37.61 -5.74 -41.80
N MET A 240 -38.67 -5.67 -41.00
CA MET A 240 -38.98 -6.75 -40.06
C MET A 240 -39.22 -7.98 -40.91
N ALA A 241 -38.27 -8.91 -40.95
CA ALA A 241 -38.53 -10.23 -41.51
C ALA A 241 -39.78 -10.75 -40.79
N GLU A 242 -40.88 -10.95 -41.52
CA GLU A 242 -42.08 -11.57 -40.97
C GLU A 242 -41.63 -12.88 -40.32
N VAL A 243 -41.77 -12.95 -39.00
CA VAL A 243 -41.58 -14.19 -38.25
C VAL A 243 -42.75 -15.08 -38.64
N ALA A 244 -42.53 -15.93 -39.64
CA ALA A 244 -43.44 -16.99 -40.06
C ALA A 244 -43.46 -18.13 -39.03
#